data_AF-A0A9E1R7L0-F1
#
_entry.id   AF-A0A9E1R7L0-F1
#
_cell.length_a   1.000
_cell.length_b   1.000
_cell.length_c   1.000
_cell.angle_alpha   90.00
_cell.angle_beta   90.00
_cell.angle_gamma   90.00
#
_symmetry.space_group_name_H-M   'P 1'
#
loop_
_entity.id
_entity.type
_entity.pdbx_description
1 polymer ?
#
loop_
_entity_poly.entity_id
_entity_poly.type
_entity_poly.pdbx_seq_one_letter_code
_entity_poly.pdbx_strand_id
1 'polypeptide(L)'
;MADLLCTNGEAVQGLEAGATLRAEHNELGVLVFRSVTPSTRYQSIDGDRHQLLNELLDVYGCDIDMFGDTARFKAIWMFFVNRMQLPARETLKYSKGLLSSSLDVRQIIENRGSIPSYDLKIIIDDVVFSNGPELFVFSDVIHMLMVRMCPINSVCNFEVESGTSGEVRKWPTVIASERLTP
;
A
#
# COMPACT_ATOMS: atom_id res chain seq x y z
N MET A 1 17.29 -34.54 -9.38
CA MET A 1 18.09 -33.31 -9.26
C MET A 1 17.23 -32.30 -8.52
N ALA A 2 17.78 -31.66 -7.50
CA ALA A 2 17.10 -30.54 -6.85
C ALA A 2 17.66 -29.26 -7.47
N ASP A 3 16.80 -28.50 -8.14
CA ASP A 3 17.16 -27.20 -8.70
C ASP A 3 17.04 -26.15 -7.60
N LEU A 4 18.16 -25.52 -7.28
CA LEU A 4 18.21 -24.44 -6.28
C LEU A 4 18.22 -23.09 -7.02
N LEU A 5 17.15 -22.32 -6.86
CA LEU A 5 17.12 -20.93 -7.30
C LEU A 5 17.90 -20.07 -6.29
N CYS A 6 19.01 -19.50 -6.74
CA CYS A 6 19.85 -18.60 -5.95
C CYS A 6 19.74 -17.15 -6.46
N THR A 7 19.97 -16.19 -5.56
CA THR A 7 20.12 -14.77 -5.89
C THR A 7 21.55 -14.32 -5.57
N ASN A 8 22.05 -13.34 -6.32
CA ASN A 8 23.41 -12.81 -6.16
C ASN A 8 23.57 -11.87 -4.93
N GLY A 9 22.53 -11.71 -4.11
CA GLY A 9 22.58 -10.94 -2.87
C GLY A 9 23.07 -9.50 -3.10
N GLU A 10 24.11 -9.09 -2.37
CA GLU A 10 24.67 -7.74 -2.44
C GLU A 10 25.48 -7.44 -3.72
N ALA A 11 25.85 -8.46 -4.50
CA ALA A 11 26.76 -8.31 -5.65
C ALA A 11 26.16 -7.54 -6.85
N VAL A 12 24.83 -7.33 -6.85
CA VAL A 12 24.10 -6.58 -7.89
C VAL A 12 23.60 -5.22 -7.41
N GLN A 13 24.03 -4.76 -6.22
CA GLN A 13 23.68 -3.44 -5.72
C GLN A 13 24.43 -2.33 -6.45
N GLY A 14 23.74 -1.23 -6.73
CA GLY A 14 24.37 0.01 -7.21
C GLY A 14 24.69 0.07 -8.71
N LEU A 15 24.08 -0.78 -9.55
CA LEU A 15 24.12 -0.58 -11.00
C LEU A 15 23.43 0.75 -11.34
N GLU A 16 24.14 1.61 -12.06
CA GLU A 16 23.64 2.91 -12.45
C GLU A 16 22.55 2.81 -13.53
N ALA A 17 21.69 3.83 -13.62
CA ALA A 17 20.78 3.97 -14.74
C ALA A 17 21.59 4.08 -16.05
N GLY A 18 21.21 3.31 -17.07
CA GLY A 18 21.90 3.22 -18.35
C GLY A 18 23.01 2.16 -18.42
N ALA A 19 23.37 1.51 -17.30
CA ALA A 19 24.34 0.42 -17.31
C ALA A 19 23.86 -0.74 -18.19
N THR A 20 24.75 -1.27 -19.04
CA THR A 20 24.42 -2.42 -19.90
C THR A 20 24.48 -3.70 -19.08
N LEU A 21 23.34 -4.38 -18.96
CA LEU A 21 23.18 -5.63 -18.22
C LEU A 21 23.61 -6.83 -19.06
N ARG A 22 23.25 -6.81 -20.35
CA ARG A 22 23.49 -7.91 -21.29
C ARG A 22 23.43 -7.40 -22.72
N ALA A 23 24.25 -7.97 -23.58
CA ALA A 23 24.10 -7.85 -25.02
C ALA A 23 23.87 -9.25 -25.60
N GLU A 24 22.74 -9.46 -26.28
CA GLU A 24 22.45 -10.69 -27.01
C GLU A 24 22.62 -10.43 -28.49
N HIS A 25 23.37 -11.32 -29.15
CA HIS A 25 23.53 -11.32 -30.60
C HIS A 25 22.61 -12.38 -31.16
N ASN A 26 21.73 -12.00 -32.08
CA ASN A 26 20.88 -12.93 -32.82
C ASN A 26 20.87 -12.59 -34.31
N GLU A 27 20.19 -13.40 -35.11
CA GLU A 27 20.09 -13.24 -36.57
C GLU A 27 19.46 -11.91 -37.01
N LEU A 28 18.77 -11.21 -36.10
CA LEU A 28 18.10 -9.93 -36.34
C LEU A 28 18.93 -8.71 -35.89
N GLY A 29 20.07 -8.92 -35.20
CA GLY A 29 20.97 -7.86 -34.76
C GLY A 29 21.47 -8.01 -33.31
N VAL A 30 21.88 -6.90 -32.70
CA VAL A 30 22.37 -6.84 -31.32
C VAL A 30 21.30 -6.22 -30.42
N LEU A 31 20.76 -7.00 -29.48
CA LEU A 31 19.87 -6.53 -28.43
C LEU A 31 20.70 -6.13 -27.20
N VAL A 32 20.66 -4.86 -26.83
CA VAL A 32 21.38 -4.33 -25.66
C VAL A 32 20.38 -4.03 -24.55
N PHE A 33 20.43 -4.81 -23.47
CA PHE A 33 19.61 -4.61 -22.28
C PHE A 33 20.32 -3.60 -21.36
N ARG A 34 19.66 -2.47 -21.09
CA ARG A 34 20.17 -1.42 -20.20
C ARG A 34 19.24 -1.22 -19.02
N SER A 35 19.81 -0.89 -17.87
CA SER A 35 19.02 -0.53 -16.70
C SER A 35 18.29 0.80 -16.94
N VAL A 36 16.98 0.84 -16.72
CA VAL A 36 16.19 2.08 -16.84
C VAL A 36 16.30 2.93 -15.56
N THR A 37 16.46 2.26 -14.43
CA THR A 37 16.63 2.87 -13.11
C THR A 37 17.82 2.22 -12.40
N PRO A 38 18.40 2.86 -11.37
CA PRO A 38 19.42 2.20 -10.57
C PRO A 38 18.87 0.93 -9.92
N SER A 39 19.67 -0.14 -9.88
CA SER A 39 19.27 -1.37 -9.20
C SER A 39 19.01 -1.10 -7.71
N THR A 40 17.92 -1.64 -7.18
CA THR A 40 17.60 -1.56 -5.75
C THR A 40 18.60 -2.37 -4.93
N ARG A 41 18.81 -1.97 -3.67
CA ARG A 41 19.69 -2.72 -2.77
C ARG A 41 19.02 -4.03 -2.34
N TYR A 42 19.83 -5.04 -2.08
CA TYR A 42 19.34 -6.24 -1.40
C TYR A 42 18.86 -5.83 0.00
N GLN A 43 17.66 -6.27 0.36
CA GLN A 43 17.05 -5.96 1.65
C GLN A 43 17.17 -7.19 2.56
N SER A 44 18.04 -7.11 3.57
CA SER A 44 17.95 -8.01 4.72
C SER A 44 16.86 -7.49 5.66
N ILE A 45 16.03 -8.40 6.17
CA ILE A 45 15.19 -8.11 7.33
C ILE A 45 16.02 -8.50 8.56
N ASP A 46 16.84 -7.56 9.02
CA ASP A 46 17.56 -7.72 10.28
C ASP A 46 16.64 -7.32 11.44
N GLY A 47 16.45 -8.20 12.41
CA GLY A 47 15.59 -7.92 13.56
C GLY A 47 15.34 -9.13 14.47
N ASP A 48 14.82 -8.88 15.66
CA ASP A 48 14.34 -9.94 16.55
C ASP A 48 13.16 -10.66 15.89
N ARG A 49 13.31 -11.97 15.68
CA ARG A 49 12.29 -12.82 15.06
C ARG A 49 10.98 -12.80 15.85
N HIS A 50 11.02 -12.64 17.17
CA HIS A 50 9.82 -12.58 18.00
C HIS A 50 9.07 -11.27 17.80
N GLN A 51 9.81 -10.15 17.73
CA GLN A 51 9.21 -8.86 17.42
C GLN A 51 8.58 -8.88 16.02
N LEU A 52 9.29 -9.40 15.02
CA LEU A 52 8.77 -9.55 13.66
C LEU A 52 7.50 -10.39 13.64
N LEU A 53 7.48 -11.52 14.36
CA LEU A 53 6.30 -12.38 14.44
C LEU A 53 5.11 -11.65 15.07
N ASN A 54 5.32 -10.92 16.17
CA ASN A 54 4.24 -10.18 16.84
C ASN A 54 3.66 -9.08 15.94
N GLU A 55 4.52 -8.32 15.26
CA GLU A 55 4.10 -7.30 14.30
C GLU A 55 3.33 -7.93 13.12
N LEU A 56 3.79 -9.07 12.59
CA LEU A 56 3.09 -9.79 11.53
C LEU A 56 1.72 -10.30 12.01
N LEU A 57 1.62 -10.82 13.23
CA LEU A 57 0.35 -11.30 13.78
C LEU A 57 -0.66 -10.16 13.93
N ASP A 58 -0.24 -8.97 14.34
CA ASP A 58 -1.12 -7.79 14.39
C ASP A 58 -1.56 -7.37 12.98
N VAL A 59 -0.64 -7.37 12.01
CA VAL A 59 -0.95 -7.07 10.60
C VAL A 59 -1.90 -8.08 9.97
N TYR A 60 -1.74 -9.39 10.23
CA TYR A 60 -2.64 -10.41 9.68
C TYR A 60 -3.95 -10.55 10.45
N GLY A 61 -3.96 -10.16 11.72
CA GLY A 61 -5.15 -10.17 12.56
C GLY A 61 -6.01 -8.90 12.41
N CYS A 62 -5.56 -7.91 11.66
CA CYS A 62 -6.31 -6.68 11.46
C CYS A 62 -7.51 -6.86 10.53
N ASP A 63 -8.57 -6.16 10.86
CA ASP A 63 -9.82 -6.05 10.11
C ASP A 63 -10.10 -4.58 9.80
N ILE A 64 -11.27 -4.31 9.21
CA ILE A 64 -11.65 -2.96 8.80
C ILE A 64 -11.69 -1.96 9.96
N ASP A 65 -11.80 -2.44 11.21
CA ASP A 65 -11.82 -1.62 12.42
C ASP A 65 -10.55 -0.77 12.62
N MET A 66 -9.42 -1.20 12.03
CA MET A 66 -8.12 -0.53 12.13
C MET A 66 -8.21 0.91 11.64
N PHE A 67 -9.07 1.15 10.65
CA PHE A 67 -9.28 2.48 10.10
C PHE A 67 -9.96 3.46 11.08
N GLY A 68 -10.59 2.96 12.15
CA GLY A 68 -11.10 3.77 13.25
C GLY A 68 -10.02 4.25 14.22
N ASP A 69 -8.82 3.67 14.19
CA ASP A 69 -7.68 4.02 15.03
C ASP A 69 -6.51 4.52 14.16
N THR A 70 -6.35 5.84 14.12
CA THR A 70 -5.27 6.50 13.36
C THR A 70 -3.88 6.02 13.80
N ALA A 71 -3.65 5.78 15.09
CA ALA A 71 -2.34 5.41 15.58
C ALA A 71 -1.99 3.98 15.19
N ARG A 72 -2.94 3.05 15.34
CA ARG A 72 -2.80 1.66 14.89
C ARG A 72 -2.60 1.58 13.38
N PHE A 73 -3.39 2.33 12.61
CA PHE A 73 -3.23 2.35 11.15
C PHE A 73 -1.85 2.87 10.74
N LYS A 74 -1.36 3.97 11.34
CA LYS A 74 0.00 4.47 11.10
C LYS A 74 1.08 3.45 11.48
N ALA A 75 0.92 2.72 12.59
CA ALA A 75 1.88 1.71 13.01
C ALA A 75 2.00 0.58 11.98
N ILE A 76 0.86 0.03 11.52
CA ILE A 76 0.80 -1.01 10.50
C ILE A 76 1.32 -0.50 9.15
N TRP A 77 0.99 0.74 8.80
CA TRP A 77 1.49 1.37 7.58
C TRP A 77 3.02 1.51 7.60
N MET A 78 3.57 2.00 8.71
CA MET A 78 5.02 2.14 8.90
C MET A 78 5.75 0.81 8.99
N PHE A 79 5.10 -0.27 9.45
CA PHE A 79 5.64 -1.62 9.41
C PHE A 79 6.06 -2.02 7.98
N PHE A 80 5.23 -1.76 6.97
CA PHE A 80 5.58 -2.05 5.58
C PHE A 80 6.62 -1.08 5.02
N VAL A 81 6.48 0.21 5.32
CA VAL A 81 7.36 1.27 4.81
C VAL A 81 8.80 1.10 5.29
N ASN A 82 8.99 0.76 6.57
CA ASN A 82 10.32 0.53 7.15
C ASN A 82 11.05 -0.62 6.44
N ARG A 83 10.31 -1.61 5.92
CA ARG A 83 10.88 -2.75 5.18
C ARG A 83 11.22 -2.41 3.73
N MET A 84 10.60 -1.38 3.15
CA MET A 84 10.95 -0.89 1.82
C MET A 84 12.27 -0.09 1.78
N GLN A 85 12.82 0.31 2.94
CA GLN A 85 14.05 1.12 3.06
C GLN A 85 14.07 2.33 2.12
N LEU A 86 12.92 2.99 1.99
CA LEU A 86 12.79 4.16 1.13
C LEU A 86 13.69 5.31 1.61
N PRO A 87 14.12 6.22 0.71
CA PRO A 87 14.80 7.44 1.11
C PRO A 87 14.02 8.18 2.21
N ALA A 88 14.71 8.86 3.13
CA ALA A 88 14.06 9.54 4.26
C ALA A 88 12.96 10.52 3.82
N ARG A 89 13.16 11.19 2.68
CA ARG A 89 12.15 12.08 2.07
C ARG A 89 10.88 11.34 1.64
N GLU A 90 11.02 10.14 1.09
CA GLU A 90 9.89 9.30 0.69
C GLU A 90 9.17 8.74 1.92
N THR A 91 9.92 8.27 2.91
CA THR A 91 9.39 7.78 4.20
C THR A 91 8.55 8.83 4.92
N LEU A 92 8.91 10.12 4.79
CA LEU A 92 8.17 11.23 5.40
C LEU A 92 6.69 11.23 4.98
N LYS A 93 6.41 10.92 3.71
CA LYS A 93 5.04 10.90 3.14
C LYS A 93 4.16 9.88 3.86
N TYR A 94 4.72 8.72 4.18
CA TYR A 94 3.98 7.67 4.87
C TYR A 94 3.81 7.94 6.37
N SER A 95 4.80 8.59 6.99
CA SER A 95 4.74 8.93 8.42
C SER A 95 3.84 10.14 8.74
N LYS A 96 3.83 11.15 7.86
CA LYS A 96 3.14 12.43 8.08
C LYS A 96 1.97 12.69 7.13
N GLY A 97 1.93 12.01 5.99
CA GLY A 97 0.91 12.25 4.96
C GLY A 97 -0.49 11.85 5.40
N LEU A 98 -0.64 10.84 6.26
CA LEU A 98 -1.91 10.58 6.94
C LEU A 98 -2.00 11.45 8.19
N LEU A 99 -2.98 12.34 8.29
CA LEU A 99 -3.23 13.13 9.50
C LEU A 99 -4.17 12.40 10.45
N SER A 100 -5.30 11.94 9.94
CA SER A 100 -6.29 11.16 10.69
C SER A 100 -7.01 10.16 9.81
N SER A 101 -7.56 9.13 10.44
CA SER A 101 -8.46 8.14 9.87
C SER A 101 -9.64 7.95 10.81
N SER A 102 -10.84 7.81 10.25
CA SER A 102 -12.07 7.55 11.00
C SER A 102 -12.94 6.56 10.24
N LEU A 103 -13.57 5.67 10.99
CA LEU A 103 -14.52 4.68 10.48
C LEU A 103 -15.87 4.90 11.17
N ASP A 104 -16.91 5.19 10.40
CA ASP A 104 -18.29 5.21 10.88
C ASP A 104 -19.03 3.98 10.35
N VAL A 105 -19.80 3.31 11.21
CA VAL A 105 -20.53 2.08 10.86
C VAL A 105 -22.01 2.33 10.98
N ARG A 106 -22.71 2.25 9.85
CA ARG A 106 -24.15 2.48 9.76
C ARG A 106 -24.85 1.24 9.25
N GLN A 107 -26.12 1.07 9.61
CA GLN A 107 -26.97 0.06 9.01
C GLN A 107 -27.79 0.69 7.90
N ILE A 108 -27.66 0.17 6.67
CA ILE A 108 -28.54 0.52 5.57
C ILE A 108 -29.62 -0.57 5.48
N ILE A 109 -30.88 -0.15 5.48
CA ILE A 109 -32.02 -1.05 5.27
C ILE A 109 -32.35 -0.99 3.78
N GLU A 110 -32.04 -2.06 3.04
CA GLU A 110 -32.41 -2.21 1.64
C GLU A 110 -33.39 -3.37 1.48
N ASN A 111 -34.39 -3.20 0.60
CA ASN A 111 -35.51 -4.10 0.29
C ASN A 111 -35.23 -5.60 0.57
N ARG A 112 -35.44 -6.05 1.83
CA ARG A 112 -35.34 -7.42 2.41
C ARG A 112 -34.16 -7.71 3.37
N GLY A 113 -33.37 -6.72 3.81
CA GLY A 113 -32.34 -6.95 4.84
C GLY A 113 -31.66 -5.67 5.36
N SER A 114 -30.87 -5.83 6.43
CA SER A 114 -29.94 -4.80 6.92
C SER A 114 -28.53 -5.14 6.44
N ILE A 115 -27.89 -4.23 5.72
CA ILE A 115 -26.52 -4.35 5.24
C ILE A 115 -25.67 -3.31 5.99
N PRO A 116 -24.58 -3.70 6.66
CA PRO A 116 -23.67 -2.74 7.27
C PRO A 116 -22.95 -1.92 6.20
N SER A 117 -22.88 -0.61 6.42
CA SER A 117 -22.13 0.35 5.63
C SER A 117 -20.99 0.92 6.47
N TYR A 118 -19.78 0.75 5.97
CA TYR A 118 -18.54 1.24 6.55
C TYR A 118 -18.13 2.52 5.81
N ASP A 119 -18.30 3.67 6.45
CA ASP A 119 -17.94 4.96 5.91
C ASP A 119 -16.55 5.33 6.41
N LEU A 120 -15.54 5.10 5.57
CA LEU A 120 -14.15 5.41 5.84
C LEU A 120 -13.81 6.82 5.35
N LYS A 121 -13.26 7.64 6.24
CA LYS A 121 -12.72 8.96 5.91
C LYS A 121 -11.30 9.10 6.42
N ILE A 122 -10.39 9.53 5.55
CA ILE A 122 -9.04 9.92 5.93
C ILE A 122 -8.82 11.41 5.66
N ILE A 123 -7.99 12.03 6.48
CA ILE A 123 -7.49 13.38 6.27
C ILE A 123 -6.01 13.26 5.97
N ILE A 124 -5.55 13.89 4.89
CA ILE A 124 -4.16 13.83 4.45
C ILE A 124 -3.48 15.19 4.46
N ASP A 125 -2.21 15.23 4.84
CA ASP A 125 -1.36 16.41 4.67
C ASP A 125 -0.90 16.47 3.22
N ASP A 126 -1.55 17.29 2.40
CA ASP A 126 -1.22 17.40 0.99
C ASP A 126 0.10 18.12 0.71
N VAL A 127 0.69 18.79 1.71
CA VAL A 127 1.97 19.52 1.60
C VAL A 127 3.17 18.57 1.53
N VAL A 128 3.06 17.36 2.08
CA VAL A 128 4.18 16.39 2.04
C VAL A 128 4.34 15.71 0.68
N PHE A 129 3.37 15.88 -0.23
CA PHE A 129 3.38 15.30 -1.57
C PHE A 129 3.87 16.31 -2.61
N SER A 130 4.59 15.82 -3.62
CA SER A 130 5.24 16.65 -4.63
C SER A 130 4.28 17.13 -5.71
N ASN A 131 3.17 16.40 -5.92
CA ASN A 131 2.15 16.71 -6.91
C ASN A 131 0.84 15.93 -6.65
N GLY A 132 -0.22 16.30 -7.37
CA GLY A 132 -1.53 15.63 -7.30
C GLY A 132 -1.52 14.13 -7.62
N PRO A 133 -0.84 13.66 -8.68
CA PRO A 133 -0.74 12.22 -8.98
C PRO A 133 -0.16 11.39 -7.84
N GLU A 134 0.87 11.90 -7.15
CA GLU A 134 1.49 11.21 -6.03
C GLU A 134 0.52 11.04 -4.84
N LEU A 135 -0.21 12.10 -4.52
CA LEU A 135 -1.29 12.07 -3.52
C LEU A 135 -2.40 11.09 -3.91
N PHE A 136 -2.75 11.05 -5.20
CA PHE A 136 -3.74 10.12 -5.71
C PHE A 136 -3.29 8.66 -5.53
N VAL A 137 -2.06 8.33 -5.91
CA VAL A 137 -1.49 6.98 -5.72
C VAL A 137 -1.45 6.61 -4.24
N PHE A 138 -1.04 7.52 -3.36
CA PHE A 138 -1.07 7.28 -1.92
C PHE A 138 -2.47 6.91 -1.42
N SER A 139 -3.47 7.69 -1.82
CA SER A 139 -4.87 7.46 -1.46
C SER A 139 -5.42 6.17 -2.06
N ASP A 140 -5.01 5.82 -3.28
CA ASP A 140 -5.43 4.62 -4.00
C ASP A 140 -4.92 3.34 -3.32
N VAL A 141 -3.69 3.36 -2.77
CA VAL A 141 -3.18 2.23 -1.97
C VAL A 141 -4.02 2.02 -0.71
N ILE A 142 -4.47 3.08 -0.06
CA ILE A 142 -5.34 3.00 1.12
C ILE A 142 -6.73 2.46 0.72
N HIS A 143 -7.28 2.92 -0.41
CA HIS A 143 -8.54 2.38 -0.96
C HIS A 143 -8.42 0.88 -1.25
N MET A 144 -7.34 0.44 -1.88
CA MET A 144 -7.07 -0.98 -2.13
C MET A 144 -6.97 -1.80 -0.83
N LEU A 145 -6.38 -1.24 0.23
CA LEU A 145 -6.35 -1.88 1.54
C LEU A 145 -7.77 -2.04 2.11
N MET A 146 -8.59 -1.00 2.04
CA MET A 146 -9.99 -1.04 2.45
C MET A 146 -10.78 -2.08 1.65
N VAL A 147 -10.60 -2.15 0.32
CA VAL A 147 -11.24 -3.16 -0.54
C VAL A 147 -10.92 -4.58 -0.03
N ARG A 148 -9.66 -4.83 0.35
CA ARG A 148 -9.21 -6.14 0.87
C ARG A 148 -9.77 -6.47 2.24
N MET A 149 -10.06 -5.46 3.06
CA MET A 149 -10.58 -5.63 4.42
C MET A 149 -12.11 -5.50 4.49
N CYS A 150 -12.77 -5.16 3.38
CA CYS A 150 -14.22 -4.95 3.36
C CYS A 150 -14.95 -6.27 3.71
N PRO A 151 -15.75 -6.29 4.80
CA PRO A 151 -16.42 -7.51 5.24
C PRO A 151 -17.40 -8.04 4.20
N ILE A 152 -17.56 -9.36 4.14
CA ILE A 152 -18.56 -9.99 3.26
C ILE A 152 -19.97 -9.50 3.64
N ASN A 153 -20.82 -9.31 2.63
CA ASN A 153 -22.19 -8.80 2.75
C ASN A 153 -22.25 -7.40 3.39
N SER A 154 -21.36 -6.51 2.96
CA SER A 154 -21.29 -5.13 3.42
C SER A 154 -21.02 -4.14 2.27
N VAL A 155 -21.21 -2.87 2.58
CA VAL A 155 -20.83 -1.75 1.71
C VAL A 155 -19.72 -0.97 2.39
N CYS A 156 -18.69 -0.58 1.64
CA CYS A 156 -17.60 0.26 2.14
C CYS A 156 -17.46 1.52 1.26
N ASN A 157 -17.54 2.70 1.87
CA ASN A 157 -17.35 3.99 1.23
C ASN A 157 -16.00 4.58 1.66
N PHE A 158 -15.32 5.28 0.75
CA PHE A 158 -14.01 5.86 1.03
C PHE A 158 -13.93 7.31 0.58
N GLU A 159 -13.59 8.18 1.53
CA GLU A 159 -13.40 9.61 1.32
C GLU A 159 -12.03 10.06 1.81
N VAL A 160 -11.44 10.99 1.05
CA VAL A 160 -10.16 11.62 1.36
C VAL A 160 -10.37 13.11 1.42
N GLU A 161 -10.03 13.72 2.56
CA GLU A 161 -10.05 15.16 2.75
C GLU A 161 -8.63 15.73 2.72
N SER A 162 -8.41 16.79 1.94
CA SER A 162 -7.16 17.57 2.00
C SER A 162 -7.10 18.35 3.31
N GLY A 163 -5.98 18.20 4.03
CA GLY A 163 -5.72 18.91 5.28
C GLY A 163 -5.52 20.41 5.12
N THR A 164 -5.11 20.90 3.94
CA THR A 164 -4.95 22.36 3.71
C THR A 164 -6.21 23.01 3.14
N SER A 165 -6.89 22.37 2.18
CA SER A 165 -8.02 22.98 1.47
C SER A 165 -9.40 22.56 1.99
N GLY A 166 -9.47 21.44 2.72
CA GLY A 166 -10.73 20.80 3.10
C GLY A 166 -11.48 20.17 1.92
N GLU A 167 -10.87 20.11 0.73
CA GLU A 167 -11.47 19.46 -0.44
C GLU A 167 -11.67 17.96 -0.15
N VAL A 168 -12.89 17.47 -0.34
CA VAL A 168 -13.23 16.05 -0.17
C VAL A 168 -13.34 15.37 -1.52
N ARG A 169 -12.58 14.29 -1.69
CA ARG A 169 -12.62 13.40 -2.86
C ARG A 169 -13.16 12.04 -2.45
N LYS A 170 -14.01 11.47 -3.29
CA LYS A 170 -14.65 10.17 -3.05
C LYS A 170 -14.15 9.14 -4.05
N TRP A 171 -13.87 7.94 -3.54
CA TRP A 171 -13.52 6.78 -4.36
C TRP A 171 -14.75 5.92 -4.63
N PRO A 172 -14.68 5.00 -5.60
CA PRO A 172 -15.76 4.05 -5.86
C PRO A 172 -16.15 3.26 -4.60
N THR A 173 -17.45 3.18 -4.36
CA THR A 173 -18.04 2.35 -3.31
C THR A 173 -17.78 0.88 -3.58
N VAL A 174 -17.37 0.16 -2.55
CA VAL A 174 -17.13 -1.28 -2.59
C VAL A 174 -18.36 -1.99 -2.05
N ILE A 175 -18.90 -2.95 -2.80
CA ILE A 175 -19.98 -3.82 -2.35
C ILE A 175 -19.42 -5.23 -2.30
N ALA A 176 -19.16 -5.72 -1.09
CA ALA A 176 -18.72 -7.09 -0.87
C ALA A 176 -19.95 -7.97 -0.65
N SER A 177 -20.19 -8.95 -1.51
CA SER A 177 -21.36 -9.80 -1.43
C SER A 177 -21.05 -11.21 -1.92
N GLU A 178 -21.45 -12.22 -1.14
CA GLU A 178 -21.44 -13.62 -1.56
C GLU A 178 -22.40 -13.89 -2.72
N ARG A 179 -23.42 -13.04 -2.90
CA ARG A 179 -24.44 -13.20 -3.94
C ARG A 179 -24.07 -12.56 -5.27
N LEU A 180 -22.95 -11.83 -5.33
CA LEU A 180 -22.49 -11.12 -6.53
C LEU A 180 -21.31 -11.81 -7.26
N THR A 181 -20.95 -13.04 -6.90
CA THR A 181 -20.15 -13.88 -7.80
C THR A 181 -20.93 -14.17 -9.08
N PRO A 182 -20.36 -13.97 -10.28
CA PRO A 182 -21.01 -14.32 -11.54
C PRO A 182 -21.35 -15.81 -11.63
#